data_AF-A0A954M656-F1
#
_entry.id   AF-A0A954M656-F1
#
_cell.length_a   1.000
_cell.length_b   1.000
_cell.length_c   1.000
_cell.angle_alpha   90.00
_cell.angle_beta   90.00
_cell.angle_gamma   90.00
#
_symmetry.space_group_name_H-M   'P 1'
#
loop_
_entity.id
_entity.type
_entity.pdbx_description
1 polymer ?
#
loop_
_entity_poly.entity_id
_entity_poly.type
_entity_poly.pdbx_seq_one_letter_code
_entity_poly.pdbx_strand_id
1 'polypeptide(L)'
;MSRAFQFLIVFLLAFTHAGCVIGPGQLENDLLSYNTALRDGFREQILLNLVRTRYGESNEYLAVESVATQYLVQHDAAVSGTLTEAAGNILGLSGSTTFNERPTVTYAPTQQCSKFNAQLRRPLSAEVLHYLIDDGFPKEVVLHLAVRRINGLRNSDSICGPEPVDVPAFDRFCEFVQHASYLFANRQIEIHHLDQWQNRSTAIEKSIVNAEDLISAKKSGYELRSEDGGEHFVLQEEESQLMLLIDPTAEGSPAVTTVQNLLELAPDRATYELEVGTESSFHKAIEPDHTDIHISTRSYSGLMSYLAPAVTVPERHLRAGLVADCDPGCACPIVPFRVCVSRHRPKHACVAVPHRGYWFYVDERDHDSRMILRLLVDVARVQLSCEDMPDSGPTLTLPLGN
;
A
#
# COMPACT_ATOMS: atom_id res chain seq x y z
N MET A 1 3.18 -63.39 40.43
CA MET A 1 3.34 -62.70 39.13
C MET A 1 4.80 -62.29 38.99
N SER A 2 5.47 -62.70 37.91
CA SER A 2 6.92 -62.55 37.78
C SER A 2 7.29 -61.08 37.52
N ARG A 3 8.44 -60.65 38.06
CA ARG A 3 8.98 -59.29 37.89
C ARG A 3 9.07 -58.85 36.42
N ALA A 4 9.21 -59.80 35.49
CA ALA A 4 9.24 -59.55 34.04
C ALA A 4 7.90 -59.00 33.49
N PHE A 5 6.76 -59.40 34.05
CA PHE A 5 5.45 -58.91 33.62
C PHE A 5 5.18 -57.48 34.12
N GLN A 6 5.71 -57.12 35.30
CA GLN A 6 5.69 -55.74 35.81
C GLN A 6 6.57 -54.80 34.98
N PHE A 7 7.75 -55.24 34.52
CA PHE A 7 8.60 -54.44 33.64
C PHE A 7 7.96 -54.19 32.26
N LEU A 8 7.25 -55.19 31.70
CA LEU A 8 6.60 -55.05 30.39
C LEU A 8 5.41 -54.07 30.44
N ILE A 9 4.65 -54.06 31.53
CA ILE A 9 3.54 -53.11 31.75
C ILE A 9 4.08 -51.69 31.98
N VAL A 10 5.18 -51.53 32.71
CA VAL A 10 5.81 -50.21 32.93
C VAL A 10 6.39 -49.65 31.63
N PHE A 11 6.95 -50.49 30.77
CA PHE A 11 7.46 -50.07 29.45
C PHE A 11 6.32 -49.71 28.48
N LEU A 12 5.19 -50.44 28.52
CA LEU A 12 4.01 -50.12 27.72
C LEU A 12 3.29 -48.83 28.19
N LEU A 13 3.28 -48.55 29.49
CA LEU A 13 2.70 -47.31 30.06
C LEU A 13 3.60 -46.07 29.89
N ALA A 14 4.92 -46.25 29.71
CA ALA A 14 5.83 -45.15 29.41
C ALA A 14 5.68 -44.64 27.96
N PHE A 15 5.18 -45.49 27.03
CA PHE A 15 4.99 -45.11 25.62
C PHE A 15 3.65 -44.42 25.32
N THR A 16 2.67 -44.45 26.24
CA THR A 16 1.38 -43.77 26.03
C THR A 16 1.41 -42.26 26.29
N HIS A 17 2.54 -41.70 26.75
CA HIS A 17 2.72 -40.27 26.99
C HIS A 17 3.58 -39.55 25.92
N ALA A 18 3.99 -40.24 24.85
CA ALA A 18 4.66 -39.61 23.70
C ALA A 18 3.67 -39.00 22.68
N GLY A 19 2.43 -38.76 23.08
CA GLY A 19 1.40 -38.13 22.25
C GLY A 19 1.51 -36.60 22.28
N CYS A 20 1.68 -36.02 21.09
CA CYS A 20 1.53 -34.59 20.79
C CYS A 20 2.48 -33.61 21.50
N VAL A 21 3.76 -33.64 21.14
CA VAL A 21 4.64 -32.47 21.30
C VAL A 21 4.78 -31.77 19.94
N ILE A 22 3.68 -31.21 19.45
CA ILE A 22 3.76 -30.05 18.57
C ILE A 22 3.73 -28.85 19.52
N GLY A 23 4.90 -28.30 19.80
CA GLY A 23 5.04 -27.14 20.69
C GLY A 23 4.66 -25.84 19.99
N PRO A 24 4.12 -24.83 20.72
CA PRO A 24 3.75 -23.53 20.17
C PRO A 24 4.90 -22.79 19.47
N GLY A 25 6.16 -23.09 19.81
CA GLY A 25 7.34 -22.46 19.19
C GLY A 25 7.60 -22.85 17.73
N GLN A 26 7.16 -24.02 17.27
CA GLN A 26 7.29 -24.39 15.86
C GLN A 26 6.31 -23.56 15.01
N LEU A 27 5.06 -23.46 15.47
CA LEU A 27 4.04 -22.62 14.84
C LEU A 27 4.46 -21.14 14.77
N GLU A 28 5.09 -20.61 15.83
CA GLU A 28 5.58 -19.24 15.87
C GLU A 28 6.69 -18.97 14.84
N ASN A 29 7.66 -19.89 14.71
CA ASN A 29 8.72 -19.80 13.70
C ASN A 29 8.19 -19.89 12.27
N ASP A 30 7.20 -20.75 12.03
CA ASP A 30 6.60 -20.93 10.71
C ASP A 30 5.78 -19.69 10.33
N LEU A 31 4.96 -19.15 11.24
CA LEU A 31 4.24 -17.89 11.03
C LEU A 31 5.18 -16.72 10.71
N LEU A 32 6.32 -16.62 11.40
CA LEU A 32 7.33 -15.59 11.11
C LEU A 32 7.93 -15.76 9.70
N SER A 33 8.23 -16.99 9.31
CA SER A 33 8.77 -17.33 7.99
C SER A 33 7.77 -17.02 6.88
N TYR A 34 6.49 -17.35 7.07
CA TYR A 34 5.42 -17.02 6.14
C TYR A 34 5.20 -15.52 6.01
N ASN A 35 5.15 -14.79 7.12
CA ASN A 35 5.01 -13.33 7.10
C ASN A 35 6.16 -12.68 6.31
N THR A 36 7.39 -13.16 6.52
CA THR A 36 8.58 -12.68 5.81
C THR A 36 8.49 -12.97 4.31
N ALA A 37 8.14 -14.19 3.92
CA ALA A 37 8.00 -14.58 2.52
C ALA A 37 6.92 -13.78 1.79
N LEU A 38 5.75 -13.58 2.42
CA LEU A 38 4.66 -12.78 1.87
C LEU A 38 5.07 -11.31 1.72
N ARG A 39 5.71 -10.73 2.75
CA ARG A 39 6.22 -9.36 2.72
C ARG A 39 7.22 -9.17 1.59
N ASP A 40 8.21 -10.06 1.48
CA ASP A 40 9.29 -9.93 0.51
C ASP A 40 8.79 -10.20 -0.92
N GLY A 41 7.91 -11.20 -1.12
CA GLY A 41 7.28 -11.45 -2.41
C GLY A 41 6.45 -10.27 -2.92
N PHE A 42 5.68 -9.61 -2.04
CA PHE A 42 4.93 -8.41 -2.42
C PHE A 42 5.87 -7.26 -2.81
N ARG A 43 6.93 -7.01 -2.02
CA ARG A 43 7.93 -5.96 -2.31
C ARG A 43 8.67 -6.22 -3.62
N GLU A 44 9.03 -7.47 -3.90
CA GLU A 44 9.62 -7.90 -5.18
C GLU A 44 8.65 -7.66 -6.34
N GLN A 45 7.36 -7.97 -6.19
CA GLN A 45 6.36 -7.70 -7.22
C GLN A 45 6.22 -6.21 -7.55
N ILE A 46 6.18 -5.35 -6.52
CA ILE A 46 6.14 -3.89 -6.71
C ILE A 46 7.41 -3.40 -7.42
N LEU A 47 8.60 -3.83 -6.98
CA LEU A 47 9.86 -3.45 -7.61
C LEU A 47 9.94 -3.92 -9.07
N LEU A 48 9.52 -5.17 -9.34
CA LEU A 48 9.53 -5.72 -10.70
C LEU A 48 8.58 -4.93 -11.61
N ASN A 49 7.40 -4.57 -11.14
CA ASN A 49 6.47 -3.75 -11.91
C ASN A 49 7.00 -2.33 -12.13
N LEU A 50 7.75 -1.76 -11.19
CA LEU A 50 8.41 -0.48 -11.40
C LEU A 50 9.46 -0.58 -12.52
N VAL A 51 10.27 -1.65 -12.51
CA VAL A 51 11.22 -1.93 -13.59
C VAL A 51 10.47 -2.11 -14.91
N ARG A 52 9.40 -2.91 -14.96
CA ARG A 52 8.56 -3.07 -16.16
C ARG A 52 8.04 -1.73 -16.69
N THR A 53 7.55 -0.87 -15.80
CA THR A 53 7.10 0.48 -16.16
C THR A 53 8.23 1.29 -16.82
N ARG A 54 9.46 1.22 -16.31
CA ARG A 54 10.63 1.88 -16.94
C ARG A 54 10.93 1.36 -18.35
N TYR A 55 10.68 0.07 -18.61
CA TYR A 55 10.86 -0.57 -19.91
C TYR A 55 9.62 -0.44 -20.82
N GLY A 56 8.57 0.29 -20.39
CA GLY A 56 7.32 0.43 -21.14
C GLY A 56 6.50 -0.87 -21.21
N GLU A 57 6.71 -1.80 -20.29
CA GLU A 57 6.01 -3.07 -20.19
C GLU A 57 4.77 -2.95 -19.26
N SER A 58 3.79 -3.83 -19.46
CA SER A 58 2.59 -3.89 -18.60
C SER A 58 2.91 -4.39 -17.19
N ASN A 59 2.23 -3.81 -16.19
CA ASN A 59 2.35 -4.22 -14.79
C ASN A 59 1.48 -5.45 -14.49
N GLU A 60 2.01 -6.42 -13.76
CA GLU A 60 1.30 -7.66 -13.39
C GLU A 60 1.28 -7.88 -11.89
N TYR A 61 0.11 -8.20 -11.35
CA TYR A 61 -0.10 -8.40 -9.93
C TYR A 61 -0.71 -9.76 -9.65
N LEU A 62 -0.20 -10.42 -8.62
CA LEU A 62 -0.81 -11.59 -7.99
C LEU A 62 -1.21 -11.19 -6.57
N ALA A 63 -2.46 -11.46 -6.20
CA ALA A 63 -2.92 -11.33 -4.83
C ALA A 63 -2.92 -12.70 -4.15
N VAL A 64 -2.56 -12.73 -2.87
CA VAL A 64 -2.67 -13.92 -2.03
C VAL A 64 -4.09 -13.96 -1.47
N GLU A 65 -4.86 -14.96 -1.85
CA GLU A 65 -6.27 -15.11 -1.45
C GLU A 65 -6.41 -15.92 -0.16
N SER A 66 -5.66 -17.01 -0.03
CA SER A 66 -5.62 -17.81 1.19
C SER A 66 -4.31 -18.55 1.34
N VAL A 67 -3.92 -18.79 2.59
CA VAL A 67 -2.83 -19.68 2.97
C VAL A 67 -3.42 -20.81 3.80
N ALA A 68 -3.34 -22.04 3.30
CA ALA A 68 -3.78 -23.23 4.03
C ALA A 68 -2.57 -24.11 4.35
N THR A 69 -2.38 -24.46 5.62
CA THR A 69 -1.34 -25.39 6.07
C THR A 69 -1.94 -26.75 6.41
N GLN A 70 -1.33 -27.82 5.89
CA GLN A 70 -1.67 -29.19 6.27
C GLN A 70 -0.46 -29.84 6.95
N TYR A 71 -0.69 -30.38 8.15
CA TYR A 71 0.32 -31.09 8.93
C TYR A 71 0.06 -32.59 8.84
N LEU A 72 1.01 -33.34 8.27
CA LEU A 72 0.98 -34.80 8.24
C LEU A 72 2.14 -35.34 9.09
N VAL A 73 1.79 -35.99 10.20
CA VAL A 73 2.75 -36.75 11.00
C VAL A 73 2.62 -38.21 10.59
N GLN A 74 3.63 -38.74 9.89
CA GLN A 74 3.70 -40.16 9.55
C GLN A 74 4.64 -40.88 10.53
N HIS A 75 4.08 -41.83 11.26
CA HIS A 75 4.82 -42.73 12.14
C HIS A 75 4.96 -44.10 11.45
N ASP A 76 6.13 -44.39 10.91
CA ASP A 76 6.44 -45.69 10.33
C ASP A 76 7.22 -46.53 11.34
N ALA A 77 6.59 -47.61 11.81
CA ALA A 77 7.21 -48.61 12.67
C ALA A 77 7.35 -49.92 11.89
N ALA A 78 8.58 -50.30 11.57
CA ALA A 78 8.88 -51.54 10.86
C ALA A 78 9.73 -52.47 11.74
N VAL A 79 9.29 -53.72 11.85
CA VAL A 79 10.07 -54.80 12.46
C VAL A 79 10.70 -55.58 11.32
N SER A 80 12.02 -55.54 11.22
CA SER A 80 12.77 -56.31 10.22
C SER A 80 13.62 -57.38 10.91
N GLY A 81 13.62 -58.58 10.33
CA GLY A 81 14.45 -59.69 10.80
C GLY A 81 15.23 -60.27 9.64
N THR A 82 16.55 -60.36 9.78
CA THR A 82 17.41 -61.04 8.82
C THR A 82 17.99 -62.29 9.48
N LEU A 83 17.83 -63.43 8.80
CA LEU A 83 18.39 -64.72 9.21
C LEU A 83 19.70 -64.94 8.47
N THR A 84 20.82 -64.88 9.18
CA THR A 84 22.16 -65.19 8.66
C THR A 84 22.69 -66.45 9.34
N GLU A 85 22.98 -67.50 8.55
CA GLU A 85 23.30 -68.85 9.06
C GLU A 85 24.56 -68.96 9.94
N ALA A 86 25.37 -67.90 10.07
CA ALA A 86 26.62 -67.92 10.82
C ALA A 86 26.64 -67.03 12.10
N ALA A 87 25.58 -66.27 12.38
CA ALA A 87 25.46 -65.50 13.63
C ALA A 87 23.98 -65.26 13.93
N GLY A 88 23.54 -65.65 15.14
CA GLY A 88 22.13 -65.80 15.51
C GLY A 88 21.20 -64.62 15.18
N ASN A 89 19.89 -64.92 15.11
CA ASN A 89 18.80 -64.02 14.72
C ASN A 89 19.01 -62.57 15.18
N ILE A 90 19.20 -61.68 14.21
CA ILE A 90 19.27 -60.25 14.47
C ILE A 90 17.87 -59.67 14.22
N LEU A 91 17.17 -59.36 15.30
CA LEU A 91 15.90 -58.63 15.27
C LEU A 91 16.21 -57.13 15.30
N GLY A 92 15.89 -56.43 14.20
CA GLY A 92 16.00 -54.99 14.09
C GLY A 92 14.64 -54.31 14.23
N LEU A 93 14.50 -53.43 15.22
CA LEU A 93 13.38 -52.51 15.34
C LEU A 93 13.81 -51.15 14.77
N SER A 94 13.20 -50.73 13.67
CA SER A 94 13.41 -49.40 13.10
C SER A 94 12.12 -48.59 13.20
N GLY A 95 12.21 -47.41 13.80
CA GLY A 95 11.15 -46.41 13.78
C GLY A 95 11.66 -45.16 13.07
N SER A 96 10.91 -44.68 12.07
CA SER A 96 11.14 -43.37 11.47
C SER A 96 9.90 -42.51 11.69
N THR A 97 10.12 -41.28 12.16
CA THR A 97 9.07 -40.25 12.19
C THR A 97 9.37 -39.30 11.06
N THR A 98 8.52 -39.28 10.04
CA THR A 98 8.65 -38.36 8.91
C THR A 98 7.65 -37.23 9.12
N PHE A 99 8.18 -36.02 9.29
CA PHE A 99 7.37 -34.80 9.39
C PHE A 99 7.19 -34.25 7.97
N ASN A 100 5.94 -34.12 7.52
CA ASN A 100 5.62 -33.60 6.20
C ASN A 100 4.62 -32.46 6.34
N GLU A 101 5.04 -31.25 5.99
CA GLU A 101 4.19 -30.06 5.94
C GLU A 101 3.99 -29.67 4.48
N ARG A 102 2.74 -29.40 4.09
CA ARG A 102 2.41 -28.91 2.75
C ARG A 102 1.61 -27.61 2.83
N PRO A 103 2.27 -26.47 3.13
CA PRO A 103 1.64 -25.17 2.95
C PRO A 103 1.18 -25.01 1.51
N THR A 104 -0.05 -24.57 1.34
CA THR A 104 -0.69 -24.38 0.05
C THR A 104 -1.13 -22.93 -0.01
N VAL A 105 -0.54 -22.17 -0.93
CA VAL A 105 -0.90 -20.75 -1.13
C VAL A 105 -1.76 -20.64 -2.38
N THR A 106 -2.94 -20.05 -2.21
CA THR A 106 -3.88 -19.78 -3.29
C THR A 106 -3.70 -18.33 -3.72
N TYR A 107 -3.37 -18.13 -4.99
CA TYR A 107 -3.22 -16.82 -5.63
C TYR A 107 -4.40 -16.55 -6.55
N ALA A 108 -4.96 -15.35 -6.50
CA ALA A 108 -5.92 -14.89 -7.49
C ALA A 108 -5.20 -13.95 -8.49
N PRO A 109 -5.27 -14.23 -9.81
CA PRO A 109 -4.75 -13.29 -10.80
C PRO A 109 -5.69 -12.07 -10.84
N THR A 110 -5.22 -10.94 -10.32
CA THR A 110 -6.09 -9.76 -10.14
C THR A 110 -6.42 -9.05 -11.46
N GLN A 111 -5.69 -9.35 -12.53
CA GLN A 111 -5.82 -8.70 -13.84
C GLN A 111 -7.09 -9.06 -14.62
N GLN A 112 -7.74 -10.20 -14.33
CA GLN A 112 -8.97 -10.60 -15.02
C GLN A 112 -10.20 -9.76 -14.61
N CYS A 113 -10.07 -8.86 -13.64
CA CYS A 113 -11.16 -7.99 -13.23
C CYS A 113 -11.07 -6.58 -13.85
N SER A 114 -12.15 -6.15 -14.51
CA SER A 114 -12.28 -4.76 -15.01
C SER A 114 -12.22 -3.71 -13.89
N LYS A 115 -12.68 -4.06 -12.67
CA LYS A 115 -12.61 -3.19 -11.49
C LYS A 115 -11.18 -2.98 -10.98
N PHE A 116 -10.32 -3.98 -11.09
CA PHE A 116 -8.91 -3.88 -10.68
C PHE A 116 -8.14 -2.85 -11.52
N ASN A 117 -8.28 -2.92 -12.85
CA ASN A 117 -7.67 -1.94 -13.75
C ASN A 117 -8.24 -0.53 -13.57
N ALA A 118 -9.52 -0.42 -13.20
CA ALA A 118 -10.13 0.86 -12.84
C ALA A 118 -9.52 1.41 -11.54
N GLN A 119 -9.33 0.59 -10.51
CA GLN A 119 -8.71 0.98 -9.24
C GLN A 119 -7.27 1.50 -9.43
N LEU A 120 -6.44 0.80 -10.22
CA LEU A 120 -5.06 1.24 -10.49
C LEU A 120 -4.95 2.64 -11.12
N ARG A 121 -5.99 3.06 -11.83
CA ARG A 121 -6.07 4.35 -12.52
C ARG A 121 -6.87 5.40 -11.77
N ARG A 122 -7.56 5.04 -10.68
CA ARG A 122 -8.22 6.01 -9.82
C ARG A 122 -7.16 6.87 -9.13
N PRO A 123 -7.34 8.20 -9.10
CA PRO A 123 -6.54 9.07 -8.24
C PRO A 123 -6.59 8.60 -6.78
N LEU A 124 -5.51 8.80 -6.02
CA LEU A 124 -5.50 8.53 -4.59
C LEU A 124 -6.59 9.35 -3.88
N SER A 125 -7.36 8.71 -2.99
CA SER A 125 -8.39 9.40 -2.22
C SER A 125 -7.79 10.40 -1.25
N ALA A 126 -8.63 11.33 -0.78
CA ALA A 126 -8.26 12.27 0.28
C ALA A 126 -7.75 11.55 1.53
N GLU A 127 -8.40 10.44 1.90
CA GLU A 127 -8.02 9.58 3.03
C GLU A 127 -6.61 9.01 2.87
N VAL A 128 -6.25 8.51 1.67
CA VAL A 128 -4.90 8.00 1.43
C VAL A 128 -3.88 9.12 1.51
N LEU A 129 -4.18 10.29 0.96
CA LEU A 129 -3.28 11.44 1.05
C LEU A 129 -3.08 11.88 2.51
N HIS A 130 -4.16 11.97 3.28
CA HIS A 130 -4.12 12.31 4.71
C HIS A 130 -3.32 11.26 5.50
N TYR A 131 -3.59 9.97 5.28
CA TYR A 131 -2.83 8.87 5.87
C TYR A 131 -1.33 9.00 5.59
N LEU A 132 -0.93 9.28 4.35
CA LEU A 132 0.49 9.42 4.01
C LEU A 132 1.15 10.64 4.67
N ILE A 133 0.40 11.73 4.85
CA ILE A 133 0.89 12.95 5.51
C ILE A 133 1.08 12.71 7.02
N ASP A 134 0.24 11.87 7.62
CA ASP A 134 0.23 11.59 9.06
C ASP A 134 1.12 10.42 9.49
N ASP A 135 1.33 9.41 8.62
CA ASP A 135 2.14 8.19 8.89
C ASP A 135 3.67 8.45 8.96
N GLY A 136 4.06 9.72 9.13
CA GLY A 136 5.44 10.12 9.39
C GLY A 136 6.35 10.21 8.16
N PHE A 137 5.80 10.12 6.94
CA PHE A 137 6.57 10.40 5.73
C PHE A 137 6.88 11.90 5.63
N PRO A 138 8.04 12.29 5.07
CA PRO A 138 8.32 13.69 4.76
C PRO A 138 7.24 14.23 3.84
N LYS A 139 6.56 15.30 4.27
CA LYS A 139 5.45 15.90 3.53
C LYS A 139 5.87 16.36 2.13
N GLU A 140 7.11 16.83 2.00
CA GLU A 140 7.74 17.13 0.71
C GLU A 140 7.69 15.93 -0.25
N VAL A 141 8.11 14.75 0.21
CA VAL A 141 8.07 13.52 -0.57
C VAL A 141 6.63 13.13 -0.92
N VAL A 142 5.71 13.21 0.05
CA VAL A 142 4.29 12.89 -0.19
C VAL A 142 3.69 13.84 -1.22
N LEU A 143 3.89 15.15 -1.09
CA LEU A 143 3.39 16.14 -2.04
C LEU A 143 4.00 15.94 -3.44
N HIS A 144 5.31 15.68 -3.53
CA HIS A 144 5.95 15.42 -4.82
C HIS A 144 5.46 14.14 -5.49
N LEU A 145 5.13 13.09 -4.74
CA LEU A 145 4.71 11.79 -5.27
C LEU A 145 3.21 11.68 -5.51
N ALA A 146 2.40 12.16 -4.57
CA ALA A 146 0.96 11.98 -4.58
C ALA A 146 0.24 13.12 -5.30
N VAL A 147 0.70 14.37 -5.19
CA VAL A 147 0.01 15.52 -5.80
C VAL A 147 0.47 15.71 -7.24
N ARG A 148 -0.47 15.70 -8.18
CA ARG A 148 -0.25 15.99 -9.60
C ARG A 148 -0.47 17.46 -9.92
N ARG A 149 -1.48 18.06 -9.27
CA ARG A 149 -1.83 19.47 -9.43
C ARG A 149 -2.41 20.00 -8.15
N ILE A 150 -2.11 21.25 -7.83
CA ILE A 150 -2.76 21.99 -6.75
C ILE A 150 -3.08 23.39 -7.27
N ASN A 151 -4.37 23.72 -7.34
CA ASN A 151 -4.87 24.93 -8.02
C ASN A 151 -4.21 25.14 -9.41
N GLY A 152 -3.58 26.30 -9.62
CA GLY A 152 -2.85 26.64 -10.83
C GLY A 152 -1.50 25.93 -11.01
N LEU A 153 -0.95 25.31 -9.96
CA LEU A 153 0.40 24.73 -9.96
C LEU A 153 0.39 23.28 -10.44
N ARG A 154 1.21 22.98 -11.47
CA ARG A 154 1.36 21.64 -12.05
C ARG A 154 2.66 20.99 -11.60
N ASN A 155 2.53 19.77 -11.07
CA ASN A 155 3.65 18.86 -10.89
C ASN A 155 3.95 18.14 -12.23
N SER A 156 5.13 17.55 -12.38
CA SER A 156 5.52 16.80 -13.57
C SER A 156 4.74 15.48 -13.67
N ASP A 157 4.01 15.23 -14.77
CA ASP A 157 3.23 14.00 -14.93
C ASP A 157 4.12 12.75 -15.12
N SER A 158 5.23 12.89 -15.84
CA SER A 158 6.27 11.88 -15.98
C SER A 158 7.54 12.51 -16.52
N ILE A 159 8.69 12.25 -15.88
CA ILE A 159 10.00 12.75 -16.34
C ILE A 159 10.45 12.04 -17.63
N CYS A 160 9.83 10.91 -17.98
CA CYS A 160 10.18 10.07 -19.13
C CYS A 160 8.96 9.73 -20.00
N GLY A 161 7.89 10.55 -19.92
CA GLY A 161 6.68 10.39 -20.70
C GLY A 161 6.83 10.89 -22.14
N PRO A 162 5.84 10.62 -23.02
CA PRO A 162 5.81 11.17 -24.37
C PRO A 162 5.61 12.70 -24.37
N GLU A 163 5.06 13.25 -23.29
CA GLU A 163 4.86 14.68 -23.12
C GLU A 163 6.10 15.31 -22.46
N PRO A 164 6.67 16.38 -23.04
CA PRO A 164 7.79 17.07 -22.44
C PRO A 164 7.37 17.74 -21.12
N VAL A 165 8.26 17.72 -20.13
CA VAL A 165 8.00 18.37 -18.84
C VAL A 165 7.97 19.90 -19.03
N ASP A 166 6.89 20.53 -18.56
CA ASP A 166 6.79 22.00 -18.44
C ASP A 166 7.65 22.47 -17.25
N VAL A 167 8.93 22.77 -17.53
CA VAL A 167 9.92 23.12 -16.50
C VAL A 167 9.51 24.35 -15.68
N PRO A 168 9.07 25.48 -16.28
CA PRO A 168 8.60 26.63 -15.50
C PRO A 168 7.43 26.33 -14.56
N ALA A 169 6.45 25.53 -15.01
CA ALA A 169 5.33 25.15 -14.15
C ALA A 169 5.79 24.24 -13.00
N PHE A 170 6.69 23.30 -13.28
CA PHE A 170 7.25 22.40 -12.29
C PHE A 170 8.12 23.11 -11.25
N ASP A 171 8.92 24.11 -11.65
CA ASP A 171 9.73 24.90 -10.72
C ASP A 171 8.86 25.67 -9.71
N ARG A 172 7.74 26.28 -10.17
CA ARG A 172 6.75 26.92 -9.27
C ARG A 172 6.11 25.93 -8.31
N PHE A 173 5.84 24.71 -8.77
CA PHE A 173 5.33 23.65 -7.89
C PHE A 173 6.37 23.26 -6.83
N CYS A 174 7.65 23.15 -7.19
CA CYS A 174 8.73 22.85 -6.26
C CYS A 174 8.90 23.95 -5.20
N GLU A 175 8.84 25.22 -5.61
CA GLU A 175 8.84 26.38 -4.70
C GLU A 175 7.68 26.30 -3.69
N PHE A 176 6.47 25.98 -4.17
CA PHE A 176 5.32 25.75 -3.30
C PHE A 176 5.57 24.62 -2.29
N VAL A 177 6.04 23.45 -2.74
CA VAL A 177 6.26 22.30 -1.86
C VAL A 177 7.31 22.63 -0.79
N GLN A 178 8.37 23.36 -1.15
CA GLN A 178 9.39 23.80 -0.21
C GLN A 178 8.80 24.67 0.91
N HIS A 179 8.01 25.69 0.55
CA HIS A 179 7.38 26.57 1.53
C HIS A 179 6.30 25.88 2.34
N ALA A 180 5.42 25.10 1.71
CA ALA A 180 4.38 24.34 2.40
C ALA A 180 4.98 23.34 3.39
N SER A 181 6.02 22.60 2.99
CA SER A 181 6.71 21.64 3.86
C SER A 181 7.37 22.32 5.06
N TYR A 182 7.97 23.51 4.85
CA TYR A 182 8.49 24.34 5.94
C TYR A 182 7.38 24.75 6.92
N LEU A 183 6.24 25.23 6.42
CA LEU A 183 5.12 25.64 7.27
C LEU A 183 4.55 24.46 8.06
N PHE A 184 4.37 23.29 7.44
CA PHE A 184 3.94 22.09 8.14
C PHE A 184 4.94 21.63 9.21
N ALA A 185 6.25 21.67 8.91
CA ALA A 185 7.29 21.26 9.85
C ALA A 185 7.31 22.14 11.12
N ASN A 186 6.96 23.43 10.96
CA ASN A 186 6.86 24.38 12.06
C ASN A 186 5.46 24.48 12.68
N ARG A 187 4.51 23.63 12.28
CA ARG A 187 3.09 23.66 12.70
C ARG A 187 2.41 25.02 12.47
N GLN A 188 2.84 25.72 11.42
CA GLN A 188 2.26 27.00 11.01
C GLN A 188 1.06 26.80 10.07
N ILE A 189 0.96 25.61 9.47
CA ILE A 189 -0.24 25.15 8.77
C ILE A 189 -0.56 23.72 9.21
N GLU A 190 -1.86 23.41 9.30
CA GLU A 190 -2.37 22.09 9.67
C GLU A 190 -3.59 21.75 8.81
N ILE A 191 -3.80 20.46 8.56
CA ILE A 191 -4.99 19.96 7.88
C ILE A 191 -5.88 19.34 8.94
N HIS A 192 -7.13 19.78 9.02
CA HIS A 192 -8.12 19.26 9.97
C HIS A 192 -9.37 18.78 9.22
N HIS A 193 -10.00 17.75 9.77
CA HIS A 193 -11.36 17.37 9.40
C HIS A 193 -12.35 18.22 10.21
N LEU A 194 -13.26 18.87 9.50
CA LEU A 194 -14.35 19.61 10.11
C LEU A 194 -15.67 18.95 9.71
N ASP A 195 -16.30 18.29 10.67
CA ASP A 195 -17.61 17.68 10.48
C ASP A 195 -18.68 18.77 10.44
N GLN A 196 -19.27 18.97 9.27
CA GLN A 196 -20.38 19.89 9.08
C GLN A 196 -21.63 19.14 8.67
N TRP A 197 -22.75 19.55 9.25
CA TRP A 197 -24.06 19.02 8.90
C TRP A 197 -24.63 19.85 7.75
N GLN A 198 -24.75 19.23 6.58
CA GLN A 198 -25.27 19.89 5.40
C GLN A 198 -26.72 19.48 5.12
N ASN A 199 -27.59 20.46 4.88
CA ASN A 199 -28.99 20.23 4.59
C ASN A 199 -29.17 19.61 3.19
N ARG A 200 -29.74 18.40 3.14
CA ARG A 200 -30.06 17.68 1.89
C ARG A 200 -31.54 17.74 1.53
N SER A 201 -32.38 18.17 2.46
CA SER A 201 -33.79 18.45 2.20
C SER A 201 -34.17 19.86 2.60
N THR A 202 -35.31 20.32 2.09
CA THR A 202 -36.07 21.39 2.72
C THR A 202 -36.69 20.90 4.04
N ALA A 203 -37.28 21.81 4.82
CA ALA A 203 -38.05 21.47 6.00
C ALA A 203 -39.18 20.46 5.68
N ILE A 204 -39.23 19.38 6.44
CA ILE A 204 -40.19 18.28 6.37
C ILE A 204 -41.09 18.41 7.60
N GLU A 205 -42.41 18.42 7.42
CA GLU A 205 -43.34 18.47 8.56
C GLU A 205 -43.21 17.23 9.44
N LYS A 206 -43.29 17.39 10.76
CA LYS A 206 -43.31 16.28 11.72
C LYS A 206 -44.41 15.25 11.44
N SER A 207 -45.55 15.68 10.90
CA SER A 207 -46.72 14.83 10.63
C SER A 207 -46.45 13.69 9.65
N ILE A 208 -45.44 13.85 8.79
CA ILE A 208 -45.06 12.87 7.75
C ILE A 208 -43.80 12.06 8.09
N VAL A 209 -43.11 12.37 9.19
CA VAL A 209 -41.88 11.67 9.61
C VAL A 209 -42.19 10.61 10.65
N ASN A 210 -41.91 9.34 10.32
CA ASN A 210 -42.09 8.21 11.22
C ASN A 210 -40.75 7.71 11.80
N ALA A 211 -40.82 6.87 12.85
CA ALA A 211 -39.63 6.26 13.45
C ALA A 211 -38.84 5.39 12.45
N GLU A 212 -39.51 4.79 11.47
CA GLU A 212 -38.87 3.99 10.41
C GLU A 212 -38.04 4.87 9.46
N ASP A 213 -38.48 6.11 9.21
CA ASP A 213 -37.74 7.08 8.39
C ASP A 213 -36.45 7.54 9.10
N LEU A 214 -36.50 7.74 10.42
CA LEU A 214 -35.30 8.06 11.22
C LEU A 214 -34.25 6.94 11.14
N ILE A 215 -34.68 5.68 11.23
CA ILE A 215 -33.78 4.52 11.15
C ILE A 215 -33.25 4.35 9.73
N SER A 216 -34.10 4.53 8.72
CA SER A 216 -33.74 4.37 7.30
C SER A 216 -32.80 5.48 6.83
N ALA A 217 -32.99 6.71 7.31
CA ALA A 217 -32.06 7.82 7.10
C ALA A 217 -30.68 7.46 7.67
N LYS A 218 -30.62 7.03 8.94
CA LYS A 218 -29.35 6.72 9.63
C LYS A 218 -28.61 5.54 9.01
N LYS A 219 -29.32 4.51 8.55
CA LYS A 219 -28.73 3.40 7.78
C LYS A 219 -28.16 3.84 6.44
N SER A 220 -28.71 4.90 5.86
CA SER A 220 -28.27 5.47 4.59
C SER A 220 -27.23 6.58 4.74
N GLY A 221 -26.74 6.85 5.97
CA GLY A 221 -25.74 7.89 6.24
C GLY A 221 -26.30 9.30 6.50
N TYR A 222 -27.62 9.44 6.63
CA TYR A 222 -28.28 10.73 6.87
C TYR A 222 -28.88 10.79 8.29
N GLU A 223 -29.03 11.99 8.85
CA GLU A 223 -29.72 12.22 10.11
C GLU A 223 -30.85 13.23 9.92
N LEU A 224 -32.07 12.84 10.31
CA LEU A 224 -33.21 13.76 10.38
C LEU A 224 -33.10 14.55 11.67
N ARG A 225 -32.69 15.81 11.56
CA ARG A 225 -32.54 16.72 12.70
C ARG A 225 -33.71 17.67 12.79
N SER A 226 -34.18 17.92 14.01
CA SER A 226 -35.32 18.80 14.21
C SER A 226 -34.88 20.26 14.24
N GLU A 227 -35.53 21.07 13.41
CA GLU A 227 -35.44 22.53 13.44
C GLU A 227 -36.71 23.12 14.06
N ASP A 228 -36.65 24.41 14.44
CA ASP A 228 -37.79 25.15 15.02
C ASP A 228 -38.46 24.48 16.23
N GLY A 229 -37.66 23.85 17.09
CA GLY A 229 -38.14 23.32 18.37
C GLY A 229 -39.01 22.06 18.29
N GLY A 230 -39.04 21.36 17.16
CA GLY A 230 -39.74 20.07 17.06
C GLY A 230 -40.76 19.92 15.94
N GLU A 231 -41.11 21.01 15.26
CA GLU A 231 -42.21 21.05 14.28
C GLU A 231 -41.78 20.61 12.87
N HIS A 232 -40.51 20.86 12.54
CA HIS A 232 -39.92 20.47 11.27
C HIS A 232 -38.68 19.62 11.47
N PHE A 233 -38.45 18.71 10.52
CA PHE A 233 -37.23 17.94 10.38
C PHE A 233 -36.53 18.33 9.09
N VAL A 234 -35.21 18.37 9.12
CA VAL A 234 -34.38 18.50 7.94
C VAL A 234 -33.49 17.28 7.86
N LEU A 235 -33.46 16.67 6.67
CA LEU A 235 -32.52 15.61 6.37
C LEU A 235 -31.14 16.25 6.21
N GLN A 236 -30.24 15.95 7.13
CA GLN A 236 -28.86 16.41 7.10
C GLN A 236 -27.93 15.24 6.82
N GLU A 237 -26.88 15.51 6.07
CA GLU A 237 -25.76 14.60 5.90
C GLU A 237 -24.57 15.16 6.68
N GLU A 238 -23.85 14.29 7.38
CA GLU A 238 -22.58 14.66 8.02
C GLU A 238 -21.49 14.61 6.93
N GLU A 239 -21.09 15.77 6.43
CA GLU A 239 -19.97 15.90 5.52
C GLU A 239 -18.73 16.33 6.30
N SER A 240 -17.75 15.43 6.37
CA SER A 240 -16.41 15.74 6.86
C SER A 240 -15.66 16.49 5.76
N GLN A 241 -15.47 17.80 5.91
CA GLN A 241 -14.66 18.61 5.01
C GLN A 241 -13.22 18.71 5.50
N LEU A 242 -12.26 18.63 4.58
CA LEU A 242 -10.87 18.91 4.90
C LEU A 242 -10.64 20.42 4.86
N MET A 243 -10.02 20.96 5.90
CA MET A 243 -9.69 22.37 6.01
C MET A 243 -8.18 22.52 6.20
N LEU A 244 -7.56 23.42 5.44
CA LEU A 244 -6.22 23.92 5.76
C LEU A 244 -6.35 25.12 6.68
N LEU A 245 -5.79 25.01 7.88
CA LEU A 245 -5.73 26.09 8.85
C LEU A 245 -4.32 26.66 8.92
N ILE A 246 -4.22 27.98 8.92
CA ILE A 246 -3.00 28.73 9.20
C ILE A 246 -3.04 29.11 10.67
N ASP A 247 -1.95 28.84 11.39
CA ASP A 247 -1.83 29.25 12.78
C ASP A 247 -1.81 30.79 12.88
N PRO A 248 -2.57 31.39 13.82
CA PRO A 248 -2.64 32.85 13.96
C PRO A 248 -1.29 33.55 14.16
N THR A 249 -0.27 32.83 14.69
CA THR A 249 1.08 33.39 14.87
C THR A 249 1.89 33.45 13.58
N ALA A 250 1.47 32.72 12.54
CA ALA A 250 2.10 32.65 11.24
C ALA A 250 1.40 33.49 10.16
N GLU A 251 0.20 34.02 10.46
CA GLU A 251 -0.53 34.93 9.59
C GLU A 251 0.35 36.13 9.17
N GLY A 252 0.40 36.41 7.86
CA GLY A 252 1.23 37.47 7.29
C GLY A 252 2.74 37.19 7.28
N SER A 253 3.19 35.99 7.66
CA SER A 253 4.59 35.60 7.50
C SER A 253 4.97 35.48 6.01
N PRO A 254 6.23 35.77 5.62
CA PRO A 254 6.64 35.69 4.22
C PRO A 254 6.37 34.33 3.56
N ALA A 255 6.54 33.24 4.31
CA ALA A 255 6.28 31.88 3.80
C ALA A 255 4.78 31.63 3.55
N VAL A 256 3.89 32.10 4.45
CA VAL A 256 2.44 32.01 4.25
C VAL A 256 2.02 32.87 3.04
N THR A 257 2.52 34.10 2.94
CA THR A 257 2.23 34.97 1.80
C THR A 257 2.71 34.37 0.48
N THR A 258 3.89 33.75 0.45
CA THR A 258 4.37 33.05 -0.76
C THR A 258 3.44 31.90 -1.14
N VAL A 259 3.00 31.07 -0.19
CA VAL A 259 2.06 29.97 -0.46
C VAL A 259 0.71 30.51 -0.96
N GLN A 260 0.16 31.54 -0.31
CA GLN A 260 -1.08 32.19 -0.75
C GLN A 260 -0.97 32.73 -2.18
N ASN A 261 0.12 33.42 -2.50
CA ASN A 261 0.38 33.97 -3.84
C ASN A 261 0.56 32.86 -4.90
N LEU A 262 1.30 31.80 -4.57
CA LEU A 262 1.54 30.69 -5.49
C LEU A 262 0.24 29.92 -5.79
N LEU A 263 -0.66 29.82 -4.82
CA LEU A 263 -1.95 29.16 -4.96
C LEU A 263 -3.09 30.09 -5.38
N GLU A 264 -2.83 31.38 -5.56
CA GLU A 264 -3.82 32.43 -5.91
C GLU A 264 -5.00 32.51 -4.92
N LEU A 265 -4.70 32.31 -3.63
CA LEU A 265 -5.67 32.30 -2.53
C LEU A 265 -6.05 33.72 -2.08
N ALA A 266 -7.29 33.88 -1.64
CA ALA A 266 -7.75 35.13 -1.03
C ALA A 266 -6.81 35.56 0.12
N PRO A 267 -6.30 36.80 0.11
CA PRO A 267 -5.45 37.31 1.19
C PRO A 267 -6.23 37.44 2.50
N ASP A 268 -5.51 37.48 3.63
CA ASP A 268 -6.05 37.73 4.98
C ASP A 268 -7.07 36.70 5.50
N ARG A 269 -7.02 35.46 5.02
CA ARG A 269 -7.76 34.33 5.60
C ARG A 269 -6.83 33.34 6.29
N ALA A 270 -7.31 32.82 7.42
CA ALA A 270 -6.64 31.80 8.21
C ALA A 270 -7.12 30.37 7.88
N THR A 271 -8.17 30.22 7.08
CA THR A 271 -8.82 28.93 6.81
C THR A 271 -9.20 28.81 5.34
N TYR A 272 -8.86 27.69 4.73
CA TYR A 272 -9.19 27.37 3.34
C TYR A 272 -9.77 25.96 3.23
N GLU A 273 -10.82 25.80 2.43
CA GLU A 273 -11.42 24.49 2.17
C GLU A 273 -10.50 23.68 1.25
N LEU A 274 -10.30 22.39 1.55
CA LEU A 274 -9.42 21.51 0.78
C LEU A 274 -10.26 20.44 0.07
N GLU A 275 -10.36 20.57 -1.25
CA GLU A 275 -11.06 19.61 -2.08
C GLU A 275 -10.08 18.70 -2.81
N VAL A 276 -10.14 17.40 -2.55
CA VAL A 276 -9.35 16.40 -3.30
C VAL A 276 -10.22 15.79 -4.40
N GLY A 277 -9.86 16.04 -5.66
CA GLY A 277 -10.73 15.73 -6.79
C GLY A 277 -10.03 15.42 -8.11
N THR A 278 -10.84 15.09 -9.12
CA THR A 278 -10.37 14.84 -10.49
C THR A 278 -10.19 16.16 -11.25
N GLU A 279 -9.50 16.15 -12.39
CA GLU A 279 -9.28 17.37 -13.20
C GLU A 279 -10.55 18.11 -13.60
N SER A 280 -11.68 17.41 -13.68
CA SER A 280 -12.96 18.04 -14.02
C SER A 280 -13.42 19.06 -12.96
N SER A 281 -12.94 18.93 -11.71
CA SER A 281 -13.28 19.86 -10.61
C SER A 281 -12.54 21.21 -10.71
N PHE A 282 -11.48 21.30 -11.54
CA PHE A 282 -10.63 22.50 -11.62
C PHE A 282 -11.23 23.63 -12.45
N HIS A 283 -12.40 23.45 -13.09
CA HIS A 283 -13.06 24.57 -13.79
C HIS A 283 -13.51 25.68 -12.83
N LYS A 284 -13.66 25.38 -11.53
CA LYS A 284 -14.03 26.35 -10.49
C LYS A 284 -12.82 27.08 -9.87
N ALA A 285 -11.63 26.50 -9.97
CA ALA A 285 -10.37 26.96 -9.35
C ALA A 285 -9.56 27.95 -10.19
N ILE A 286 -10.20 28.64 -11.15
CA ILE A 286 -9.53 29.53 -12.13
C ILE A 286 -9.85 31.01 -11.86
N GLU A 287 -10.76 31.31 -10.94
CA GLU A 287 -11.02 32.68 -10.51
C GLU A 287 -10.02 33.09 -9.40
N PRO A 288 -9.32 34.23 -9.53
CA PRO A 288 -8.39 34.71 -8.51
C PRO A 288 -9.13 35.04 -7.19
N ASP A 289 -8.40 34.96 -6.08
CA ASP A 289 -8.91 35.18 -4.72
C ASP A 289 -9.97 34.16 -4.26
N HIS A 290 -9.84 32.90 -4.71
CA HIS A 290 -10.73 31.83 -4.26
C HIS A 290 -10.42 31.39 -2.81
N THR A 291 -11.40 30.76 -2.18
CA THR A 291 -11.31 30.25 -0.80
C THR A 291 -10.98 28.77 -0.71
N ASP A 292 -10.83 28.13 -1.87
CA ASP A 292 -10.86 26.68 -2.02
C ASP A 292 -9.52 26.23 -2.61
N ILE A 293 -8.91 25.20 -2.02
CA ILE A 293 -7.68 24.57 -2.47
C ILE A 293 -8.07 23.24 -3.10
N HIS A 294 -7.98 23.17 -4.42
CA HIS A 294 -8.25 21.96 -5.18
C HIS A 294 -6.96 21.18 -5.42
N ILE A 295 -6.93 19.94 -4.95
CA ILE A 295 -5.82 19.01 -5.12
C ILE A 295 -6.23 17.88 -6.06
N SER A 296 -5.42 17.66 -7.10
CA SER A 296 -5.49 16.47 -7.94
C SER A 296 -4.36 15.56 -7.52
N THR A 297 -4.72 14.33 -7.15
CA THR A 297 -3.75 13.29 -6.82
C THR A 297 -3.39 12.46 -8.07
N ARG A 298 -2.22 11.85 -8.05
CA ARG A 298 -1.85 10.79 -8.99
C ARG A 298 -2.63 9.54 -8.68
N SER A 299 -2.78 8.67 -9.67
CA SER A 299 -3.17 7.28 -9.43
C SER A 299 -1.95 6.45 -9.05
N TYR A 300 -2.15 5.22 -8.57
CA TYR A 300 -1.02 4.30 -8.35
C TYR A 300 -0.25 4.05 -9.67
N SER A 301 -0.94 3.90 -10.80
CA SER A 301 -0.27 3.81 -12.10
C SER A 301 0.53 5.07 -12.44
N GLY A 302 0.00 6.25 -12.10
CA GLY A 302 0.71 7.53 -12.27
C GLY A 302 1.96 7.63 -11.39
N LEU A 303 1.87 7.14 -10.14
CA LEU A 303 3.01 7.08 -9.22
C LEU A 303 4.12 6.16 -9.74
N MET A 304 3.76 4.99 -10.28
CA MET A 304 4.72 4.07 -10.91
C MET A 304 5.42 4.73 -12.10
N SER A 305 4.68 5.43 -12.96
CA SER A 305 5.25 6.18 -14.09
C SER A 305 6.16 7.32 -13.63
N TYR A 306 5.79 8.04 -12.57
CA TYR A 306 6.59 9.13 -12.01
C TYR A 306 7.91 8.63 -11.41
N LEU A 307 7.91 7.47 -10.75
CA LEU A 307 9.09 6.86 -10.13
C LEU A 307 9.94 6.03 -11.10
N ALA A 308 9.39 5.56 -12.22
CA ALA A 308 10.10 4.70 -13.16
C ALA A 308 11.49 5.25 -13.59
N PRO A 309 11.67 6.57 -13.83
CA PRO A 309 12.98 7.15 -14.18
C PRO A 309 14.07 6.94 -13.12
N ALA A 310 13.72 6.69 -11.85
CA ALA A 310 14.67 6.36 -10.78
C ALA A 310 15.35 4.99 -10.97
N VAL A 311 14.85 4.17 -11.90
CA VAL A 311 15.44 2.88 -12.25
C VAL A 311 16.66 3.08 -13.16
N THR A 312 17.83 2.76 -12.62
CA THR A 312 19.09 2.80 -13.37
C THR A 312 19.08 1.72 -14.46
N VAL A 313 19.29 2.12 -15.70
CA VAL A 313 19.26 1.23 -16.86
C VAL A 313 20.69 0.87 -17.29
N PRO A 314 21.02 -0.41 -17.53
CA PRO A 314 22.31 -0.78 -18.11
C PRO A 314 22.54 -0.10 -19.47
N GLU A 315 23.75 0.40 -19.72
CA GLU A 315 24.10 1.03 -21.01
C GLU A 315 23.79 0.15 -22.22
N ARG A 316 23.93 -1.18 -22.07
CA ARG A 316 23.61 -2.13 -23.13
C ARG A 316 22.13 -2.06 -23.54
N HIS A 317 21.23 -1.84 -22.58
CA HIS A 317 19.80 -1.74 -22.84
C HIS A 317 19.43 -0.39 -23.46
N LEU A 318 20.09 0.70 -23.01
CA LEU A 318 19.97 2.02 -23.64
C LEU A 318 20.42 1.99 -25.11
N ARG A 319 21.62 1.46 -25.37
CA ARG A 319 22.15 1.33 -26.74
C ARG A 319 21.32 0.42 -27.65
N ALA A 320 20.60 -0.53 -27.08
CA ALA A 320 19.70 -1.41 -27.81
C ALA A 320 18.31 -0.80 -28.06
N GLY A 321 18.04 0.41 -27.57
CA GLY A 321 16.73 1.07 -27.73
C GLY A 321 15.59 0.40 -26.97
N LEU A 322 15.91 -0.40 -25.93
CA LEU A 322 14.89 -1.10 -25.14
C LEU A 322 14.14 -0.18 -24.18
N VAL A 323 14.70 1.00 -23.93
CA VAL A 323 14.26 1.93 -22.91
C VAL A 323 14.46 3.35 -23.45
N ALA A 324 13.48 4.23 -23.23
CA ALA A 324 13.61 5.63 -23.62
C ALA A 324 14.79 6.29 -22.89
N ASP A 325 15.64 6.96 -23.65
CA ASP A 325 16.71 7.79 -23.10
C ASP A 325 16.08 9.09 -22.59
N CYS A 326 15.86 9.14 -21.29
CA CYS A 326 15.37 10.33 -20.61
C CYS A 326 16.48 10.82 -19.71
N ASP A 327 17.01 12.00 -20.05
CA ASP A 327 17.86 12.76 -19.15
C ASP A 327 16.98 13.25 -18.00
N PRO A 328 17.25 12.89 -16.74
CA PRO A 328 16.50 13.39 -15.59
C PRO A 328 16.70 14.89 -15.34
N GLY A 329 17.33 15.63 -16.26
CA GLY A 329 17.67 17.06 -16.22
C GLY A 329 16.54 18.08 -15.98
N CYS A 330 15.42 17.68 -15.37
CA CYS A 330 14.59 18.60 -14.62
C CYS A 330 15.36 19.06 -13.36
N ALA A 331 15.43 20.37 -13.15
CA ALA A 331 16.29 21.05 -12.19
C ALA A 331 16.03 20.74 -10.69
N CYS A 332 15.07 19.85 -10.38
CA CYS A 332 14.68 19.50 -9.02
C CYS A 332 14.81 17.99 -8.75
N PRO A 333 15.93 17.53 -8.14
CA PRO A 333 16.12 16.16 -7.70
C PRO A 333 15.46 15.95 -6.33
N ILE A 334 14.14 16.12 -6.21
CA ILE A 334 13.50 16.23 -4.88
C ILE A 334 13.11 14.86 -4.30
N VAL A 335 12.93 13.83 -5.13
CA VAL A 335 12.68 12.48 -4.64
C VAL A 335 13.99 11.68 -4.67
N PRO A 336 14.69 11.49 -3.53
CA PRO A 336 15.93 10.71 -3.43
C PRO A 336 15.64 9.20 -3.51
N PHE A 337 15.05 8.76 -4.63
CA PHE A 337 14.78 7.35 -4.90
C PHE A 337 15.74 6.84 -5.96
N ARG A 338 16.35 5.68 -5.70
CA ARG A 338 17.26 5.03 -6.62
C ARG A 338 17.04 3.53 -6.62
N VAL A 339 16.81 2.98 -7.81
CA VAL A 339 16.91 1.54 -8.05
C VAL A 339 18.19 1.26 -8.83
N CYS A 340 19.08 0.52 -8.18
CA CYS A 340 20.38 0.14 -8.71
C CYS A 340 20.28 -1.07 -9.62
N VAL A 341 21.30 -1.26 -10.46
CA VAL A 341 21.41 -2.41 -11.36
C VAL A 341 22.74 -3.13 -11.20
N SER A 342 22.73 -4.46 -11.28
CA SER A 342 23.90 -5.33 -11.19
C SER A 342 23.76 -6.51 -12.15
N ARG A 343 24.88 -7.10 -12.57
CA ARG A 343 24.88 -8.33 -13.38
C ARG A 343 24.57 -9.59 -12.57
N HIS A 344 24.86 -9.55 -11.27
CA HIS A 344 24.67 -10.68 -10.35
C HIS A 344 23.80 -10.24 -9.18
N ARG A 345 23.15 -11.20 -8.50
CA ARG A 345 22.32 -10.90 -7.34
C ARG A 345 23.15 -10.16 -6.29
N PRO A 346 22.75 -8.94 -5.87
CA PRO A 346 23.49 -8.16 -4.89
C PRO A 346 23.46 -8.84 -3.51
N LYS A 347 24.53 -8.68 -2.74
CA LYS A 347 24.61 -9.19 -1.35
C LYS A 347 23.88 -8.31 -0.35
N HIS A 348 23.88 -7.00 -0.59
CA HIS A 348 23.37 -5.96 0.32
C HIS A 348 22.18 -5.25 -0.33
N ALA A 349 21.05 -5.93 -0.42
CA ALA A 349 19.84 -5.40 -1.04
C ALA A 349 18.65 -5.62 -0.12
N CYS A 350 17.88 -4.56 0.09
CA CYS A 350 16.64 -4.63 0.84
C CYS A 350 15.57 -5.42 0.08
N VAL A 351 15.59 -5.34 -1.26
CA VAL A 351 14.77 -6.08 -2.21
C VAL A 351 15.55 -6.17 -3.53
N ALA A 352 15.47 -7.29 -4.24
CA ALA A 352 16.15 -7.47 -5.52
C ALA A 352 15.36 -8.38 -6.46
N VAL A 353 15.24 -7.99 -7.72
CA VAL A 353 14.47 -8.72 -8.74
C VAL A 353 15.29 -8.94 -10.01
N PRO A 354 15.22 -10.13 -10.62
CA PRO A 354 15.85 -10.38 -11.91
C PRO A 354 14.96 -9.88 -13.05
N HIS A 355 15.54 -9.17 -14.01
CA HIS A 355 14.84 -8.74 -15.23
C HIS A 355 15.83 -8.58 -16.39
N ARG A 356 15.52 -9.15 -17.56
CA ARG A 356 16.33 -9.07 -18.79
C ARG A 356 17.83 -9.36 -18.59
N GLY A 357 18.15 -10.35 -17.75
CA GLY A 357 19.54 -10.78 -17.50
C GLY A 357 20.35 -9.88 -16.55
N TYR A 358 19.70 -8.93 -15.89
CA TYR A 358 20.27 -8.10 -14.82
C TYR A 358 19.43 -8.22 -13.54
N TRP A 359 20.02 -7.81 -12.43
CA TRP A 359 19.36 -7.68 -11.13
C TRP A 359 19.13 -6.21 -10.84
N PHE A 360 17.87 -5.85 -10.59
CA PHE A 360 17.46 -4.53 -10.14
C PHE A 360 17.18 -4.59 -8.65
N TYR A 361 17.64 -3.60 -7.89
CA TYR A 361 17.57 -3.67 -6.43
C TYR A 361 17.57 -2.29 -5.77
N VAL A 362 17.06 -2.25 -4.55
CA VAL A 362 17.23 -1.11 -3.63
C VAL A 362 18.31 -1.49 -2.61
N ASP A 363 19.34 -0.66 -2.49
CA ASP A 363 20.44 -0.90 -1.53
C ASP A 363 19.91 -0.86 -0.10
N GLU A 364 20.33 -1.80 0.75
CA GLU A 364 19.86 -1.86 2.15
C GLU A 364 20.33 -0.68 3.01
N ARG A 365 21.41 -0.01 2.59
CA ARG A 365 22.00 1.13 3.28
C ARG A 365 21.38 2.46 2.87
N ASP A 366 20.67 2.49 1.74
CA ASP A 366 19.95 3.65 1.26
C ASP A 366 18.66 3.80 2.08
N HIS A 367 18.63 4.77 2.99
CA HIS A 367 17.47 4.99 3.85
C HIS A 367 16.30 5.60 3.08
N ASP A 368 16.59 6.61 2.26
CA ASP A 368 15.60 7.35 1.50
C ASP A 368 14.90 6.45 0.49
N SER A 369 15.65 5.64 -0.25
CA SER A 369 15.06 4.73 -1.22
C SER A 369 14.22 3.63 -0.57
N ARG A 370 14.60 3.17 0.63
CA ARG A 370 13.79 2.20 1.40
C ARG A 370 12.51 2.82 1.92
N MET A 371 12.54 4.08 2.36
CA MET A 371 11.35 4.81 2.79
C MET A 371 10.37 5.00 1.63
N ILE A 372 10.86 5.41 0.46
CA ILE A 372 10.02 5.63 -0.73
C ILE A 372 9.45 4.31 -1.26
N LEU A 373 10.23 3.23 -1.23
CA LEU A 373 9.72 1.90 -1.54
C LEU A 373 8.63 1.46 -0.55
N ARG A 374 8.79 1.76 0.75
CA ARG A 374 7.75 1.49 1.76
C ARG A 374 6.47 2.26 1.44
N LEU A 375 6.57 3.56 1.17
CA LEU A 375 5.43 4.39 0.76
C LEU A 375 4.70 3.78 -0.44
N LEU A 376 5.45 3.39 -1.48
CA LEU A 376 4.90 2.78 -2.67
C LEU A 376 4.16 1.46 -2.36
N VAL A 377 4.72 0.64 -1.47
CA VAL A 377 4.10 -0.62 -1.01
C VAL A 377 2.84 -0.35 -0.20
N ASP A 378 2.83 0.66 0.66
CA ASP A 378 1.68 1.01 1.50
C ASP A 378 0.53 1.55 0.63
N VAL A 379 0.82 2.44 -0.33
CA VAL A 379 -0.14 2.89 -1.34
C VAL A 379 -0.66 1.70 -2.18
N ALA A 380 0.23 0.80 -2.61
CA ALA A 380 -0.17 -0.36 -3.38
C ALA A 380 -1.14 -1.25 -2.58
N ARG A 381 -0.91 -1.47 -1.29
CA ARG A 381 -1.80 -2.28 -0.45
C ARG A 381 -3.21 -1.71 -0.38
N VAL A 382 -3.33 -0.40 -0.20
CA VAL A 382 -4.64 0.28 -0.14
C VAL A 382 -5.34 0.30 -1.51
N GLN A 383 -4.59 0.46 -2.60
CA GLN A 383 -5.17 0.54 -3.94
C GLN A 383 -5.48 -0.84 -4.55
N LEU A 384 -4.76 -1.88 -4.11
CA LEU A 384 -4.89 -3.26 -4.59
C LEU A 384 -5.80 -4.11 -3.69
N SER A 385 -6.26 -3.60 -2.54
CA SER A 385 -7.18 -4.32 -1.66
C SER A 385 -8.56 -4.47 -2.32
N CYS A 386 -8.87 -5.69 -2.71
CA CYS A 386 -10.16 -6.06 -3.29
C CYS A 386 -11.14 -6.50 -2.18
N GLU A 387 -11.67 -5.56 -1.39
CA GLU A 387 -12.62 -5.90 -0.31
C GLU A 387 -14.04 -6.27 -0.84
N ASP A 388 -14.38 -5.93 -2.09
CA ASP A 388 -15.74 -6.14 -2.65
C ASP A 388 -15.76 -6.95 -3.97
N MET A 389 -15.44 -8.24 -3.91
CA MET A 389 -15.40 -9.10 -5.11
C MET A 389 -16.22 -10.40 -4.96
N PRO A 390 -17.46 -10.45 -5.48
CA PRO A 390 -18.07 -11.71 -5.90
C PRO A 390 -17.45 -12.14 -7.24
N ASP A 391 -17.00 -13.39 -7.33
CA ASP A 391 -16.15 -14.01 -8.37
C ASP A 391 -14.65 -13.67 -8.30
N SER A 392 -13.93 -14.42 -7.45
CA SER A 392 -12.51 -14.67 -7.68
C SER A 392 -12.37 -15.54 -8.94
N GLY A 393 -11.60 -15.05 -9.93
CA GLY A 393 -11.27 -15.79 -11.14
C GLY A 393 -10.50 -17.10 -10.83
N PRO A 394 -10.04 -17.85 -11.85
CA PRO A 394 -9.34 -19.11 -11.62
C PRO A 394 -8.14 -18.91 -10.68
N THR A 395 -8.14 -19.63 -9.57
CA THR A 395 -7.15 -19.48 -8.52
C THR A 395 -5.96 -20.40 -8.78
N LEU A 396 -4.73 -19.87 -8.63
CA LEU A 396 -3.51 -20.63 -8.74
C LEU A 396 -3.10 -21.12 -7.37
N THR A 397 -3.15 -22.43 -7.16
CA THR A 397 -2.77 -23.06 -5.91
C THR A 397 -1.37 -23.64 -6.03
N LEU A 398 -0.39 -23.08 -5.31
CA LEU A 398 0.99 -23.58 -5.30
C LEU A 398 1.27 -24.33 -4.00
N PRO A 399 1.66 -25.61 -4.05
CA PRO A 399 2.24 -26.28 -2.89
C PRO A 399 3.63 -25.69 -2.64
N LEU A 400 3.84 -25.17 -1.45
CA LEU A 400 5.15 -24.76 -0.97
C LEU A 400 5.79 -25.99 -0.30
N GLY A 401 6.84 -26.55 -0.91
CA GLY A 401 7.59 -27.69 -0.37
C GLY A 401 8.86 -27.95 -1.16
N ASN A 402 9.93 -28.36 -0.47
CA ASN A 402 11.13 -28.94 -1.09
C ASN A 402 10.97 -30.44 -1.29
#